data_AF-A0A351VCU8-F1
#
_entry.id   AF-A0A351VCU8-F1
#
_cell.length_a   1.000
_cell.length_b   1.000
_cell.length_c   1.000
_cell.angle_alpha   90.00
_cell.angle_beta   90.00
_cell.angle_gamma   90.00
#
_symmetry.space_group_name_H-M   'P 1'
#
loop_
_entity.id
_entity.type
_entity.pdbx_description
1 polymer ?
#
loop_
_entity_poly.entity_id
_entity_poly.type
_entity_poly.pdbx_seq_one_letter_code
_entity_poly.pdbx_strand_id
1 'polypeptide(L)'
;MAKGQSFIGLTAYLEKCGKDEIKLSFSDVERILGFQLPDSAYLHQPYWSNSESHPIASAWLNAGYLSQHVDMKGQTVEFVKKNHQSRQIQGEAEKTAVMSREKCAALALDEAVRCIRTYFNETVKDPHGRYMSWRHCYNAFVENRNDADEKMFDCLALHLAFYLASWGMYRGSSFLLQKDYKIHIPVVRILLEKKYDPLVGISAEGLTEDVNLDLLEEVGERIRRVYAAEQPSFEGVINKTTDTLVTKILLGTLGCVPAYDRYYVQAVKRYNISAGVYNKKSVRDVAVYYLSHKDEFEILREELSTCGTRYPAMKLMDMCMWQLAFETDKRKEP
;
A
#
# COMPACT_ATOMS: atom_id res chain seq x y z
N MET A 1 10.06 8.35 -6.73
CA MET A 1 9.18 9.04 -7.69
C MET A 1 7.76 8.54 -7.47
N ALA A 2 6.84 9.44 -7.13
CA ALA A 2 5.44 9.21 -6.83
C ALA A 2 4.75 9.11 -8.18
N LYS A 3 4.62 7.87 -8.63
CA LYS A 3 4.37 7.49 -10.02
C LYS A 3 2.99 7.90 -10.57
N GLY A 4 2.11 8.54 -9.80
CA GLY A 4 0.75 8.91 -10.26
C GLY A 4 0.48 10.40 -10.49
N GLN A 5 1.28 11.33 -9.96
CA GLN A 5 0.92 12.77 -10.01
C GLN A 5 1.33 13.46 -11.31
N SER A 6 2.36 12.97 -12.00
CA SER A 6 2.87 13.58 -13.24
C SER A 6 1.95 13.36 -14.46
N PHE A 7 0.94 12.49 -14.38
CA PHE A 7 0.14 12.12 -15.56
C PHE A 7 -1.33 12.55 -15.52
N ILE A 8 -1.73 13.32 -14.49
CA ILE A 8 -3.10 13.81 -14.29
C ILE A 8 -3.57 14.67 -15.47
N GLY A 9 -2.67 15.44 -16.10
CA GLY A 9 -3.00 16.26 -17.27
C GLY A 9 -3.53 15.44 -18.45
N LEU A 10 -2.96 14.25 -18.68
CA LEU A 10 -3.43 13.34 -19.72
C LEU A 10 -4.77 12.68 -19.35
N THR A 11 -4.98 12.33 -18.08
CA THR A 11 -6.28 11.85 -17.59
C THR A 11 -7.40 12.86 -17.87
N ALA A 12 -7.22 14.10 -17.43
CA ALA A 12 -8.21 15.16 -17.61
C ALA A 12 -8.47 15.47 -19.10
N TYR A 13 -7.44 15.40 -19.94
CA TYR A 13 -7.58 15.57 -21.38
C TYR A 13 -8.45 14.47 -22.01
N LEU A 14 -8.19 13.21 -21.68
CA LEU A 14 -8.93 12.06 -22.21
C LEU A 14 -10.39 12.07 -21.74
N GLU A 15 -10.65 12.38 -20.47
CA GLU A 15 -12.00 12.55 -19.92
C GLU A 15 -12.78 13.65 -20.65
N LYS A 16 -12.14 14.80 -20.91
CA LYS A 16 -12.75 15.94 -21.62
C LYS A 16 -12.98 15.66 -23.10
N CYS A 17 -12.12 14.88 -23.75
CA CYS A 17 -12.23 14.61 -25.18
C CYS A 17 -13.50 13.81 -25.52
N GLY A 18 -13.86 12.84 -24.68
CA GLY A 18 -15.12 12.11 -24.78
C GLY A 18 -15.30 11.26 -26.05
N LYS A 19 -14.31 11.18 -26.95
CA LYS A 19 -14.34 10.35 -28.16
C LYS A 19 -14.17 8.86 -27.80
N ASP A 20 -14.78 7.97 -28.56
CA ASP A 20 -14.66 6.53 -28.31
C ASP A 20 -13.28 5.99 -28.70
N GLU A 21 -12.63 6.62 -29.69
CA GLU A 21 -11.26 6.36 -30.11
C GLU A 21 -10.51 7.69 -30.29
N ILE A 22 -9.25 7.75 -29.85
CA ILE A 22 -8.41 8.93 -29.99
C ILE A 22 -6.97 8.52 -30.29
N LYS A 23 -6.42 9.07 -31.38
CA LYS A 23 -5.02 8.94 -31.76
C LYS A 23 -4.25 10.17 -31.34
N LEU A 24 -3.14 10.00 -30.64
CA LEU A 24 -2.22 11.06 -30.24
C LEU A 24 -0.79 10.71 -30.68
N SER A 25 -0.01 11.70 -31.11
CA SER A 25 1.43 11.53 -31.23
C SER A 25 2.10 11.57 -29.85
N PHE A 26 3.31 11.03 -29.73
CA PHE A 26 4.07 11.12 -28.48
C PHE A 26 4.34 12.59 -28.12
N SER A 27 4.56 13.45 -29.12
CA SER A 27 4.66 14.90 -28.92
C SER A 27 3.36 15.55 -28.44
N ASP A 28 2.19 15.08 -28.89
CA ASP A 28 0.91 15.55 -28.33
C ASP A 28 0.77 15.17 -26.86
N VAL A 29 1.19 13.95 -26.49
CA VAL A 29 1.20 13.48 -25.11
C VAL A 29 2.14 14.34 -24.26
N GLU A 30 3.35 14.63 -24.71
CA GLU A 30 4.29 15.54 -24.02
C GLU A 30 3.71 16.95 -23.83
N ARG A 31 3.04 17.48 -24.87
CA ARG A 31 2.40 18.80 -24.80
C ARG A 31 1.27 18.84 -23.77
N ILE A 32 0.50 17.75 -23.65
CA ILE A 32 -0.56 17.61 -22.65
C ILE A 32 0.02 17.45 -21.23
N LEU A 33 1.15 16.77 -21.11
CA LEU A 33 1.82 16.51 -19.83
C LEU A 33 2.66 17.71 -19.33
N GLY A 34 3.13 18.57 -20.23
CA GLY A 34 3.99 19.71 -19.90
C GLY A 34 5.46 19.35 -19.66
N PHE A 35 5.88 18.14 -20.02
CA PHE A 35 7.26 17.67 -19.94
C PHE A 35 7.55 16.61 -21.02
N GLN A 36 8.84 16.37 -21.30
CA GLN A 36 9.27 15.35 -22.26
C GLN A 36 9.18 13.94 -21.67
N LEU A 37 8.72 13.00 -22.49
CA LEU A 37 8.68 11.59 -22.14
C LEU A 37 10.11 11.04 -22.05
N PRO A 38 10.38 10.07 -21.15
CA PRO A 38 11.69 9.45 -21.07
C PRO A 38 11.99 8.65 -22.35
N ASP A 39 13.27 8.45 -22.67
CA ASP A 39 13.73 7.68 -23.84
C ASP A 39 13.06 6.31 -23.96
N SER A 40 12.76 5.66 -22.83
CA SER A 40 12.06 4.38 -22.82
C SER A 40 10.68 4.41 -23.50
N ALA A 41 9.99 5.56 -23.51
CA ALA A 41 8.72 5.73 -24.22
C ALA A 41 8.88 5.65 -25.73
N TYR A 42 10.06 6.03 -26.24
CA TYR A 42 10.43 6.01 -27.65
C TYR A 42 11.08 4.69 -28.08
N LEU A 43 11.69 3.97 -27.14
CA LEU A 43 12.44 2.73 -27.42
C LEU A 43 11.62 1.47 -27.17
N HIS A 44 10.65 1.50 -26.26
CA HIS A 44 9.96 0.31 -25.78
C HIS A 44 8.44 0.45 -25.84
N GLN A 45 7.81 -0.25 -26.79
CA GLN A 45 6.35 -0.35 -26.90
C GLN A 45 5.64 -0.74 -25.58
N PRO A 46 6.19 -1.62 -24.72
CA PRO A 46 5.57 -1.95 -23.43
C PRO A 46 5.37 -0.75 -22.48
N TYR A 47 6.10 0.35 -22.68
CA TYR A 47 5.88 1.58 -21.92
C TYR A 47 4.44 2.11 -22.04
N TRP A 48 3.81 1.86 -23.20
CA TRP A 48 2.44 2.24 -23.52
C TRP A 48 1.42 1.14 -23.20
N SER A 49 1.80 0.07 -22.51
CA SER A 49 0.90 -1.05 -22.19
C SER A 49 -0.13 -0.68 -21.12
N ASN A 50 -1.28 -1.35 -21.13
CA ASN A 50 -2.33 -1.22 -20.09
C ASN A 50 -1.97 -1.86 -18.75
N SER A 51 -0.68 -1.91 -18.40
CA SER A 51 -0.17 -2.53 -17.19
C SER A 51 -0.04 -1.50 -16.07
N GLU A 52 -0.57 -1.83 -14.89
CA GLU A 52 -0.38 -1.03 -13.67
C GLU A 52 1.09 -0.95 -13.22
N SER A 53 1.97 -1.78 -13.80
CA SER A 53 3.42 -1.71 -13.60
C SER A 53 4.04 -0.41 -14.12
N HIS A 54 3.42 0.21 -15.13
CA HIS A 54 3.89 1.47 -15.71
C HIS A 54 3.09 2.67 -15.18
N PRO A 55 3.76 3.66 -14.56
CA PRO A 55 3.16 4.89 -14.01
C PRO A 55 2.19 5.61 -14.95
N ILE A 56 2.61 5.74 -16.21
CA ILE A 56 1.88 6.45 -17.25
C ILE A 56 0.56 5.78 -17.61
N ALA A 57 0.44 4.46 -17.43
CA ALA A 57 -0.78 3.72 -17.77
C ALA A 57 -1.98 4.15 -16.92
N SER A 58 -1.73 4.61 -15.68
CA SER A 58 -2.77 5.19 -14.84
C SER A 58 -3.50 6.36 -15.51
N ALA A 59 -2.84 7.07 -16.45
CA ALA A 59 -3.40 8.25 -17.09
C ALA A 59 -4.69 7.93 -17.88
N TRP A 60 -4.62 6.95 -18.78
CA TRP A 60 -5.75 6.52 -19.61
C TRP A 60 -6.64 5.50 -18.89
N LEU A 61 -6.07 4.64 -18.04
CA LEU A 61 -6.86 3.68 -17.27
C LEU A 61 -7.85 4.36 -16.32
N ASN A 62 -7.44 5.44 -15.66
CA ASN A 62 -8.32 6.25 -14.80
C ASN A 62 -9.38 7.00 -15.61
N ALA A 63 -9.04 7.45 -16.84
CA ALA A 63 -9.97 8.11 -17.75
C ALA A 63 -10.96 7.13 -18.44
N GLY A 64 -10.88 5.82 -18.17
CA GLY A 64 -11.75 4.81 -18.78
C GLY A 64 -11.34 4.34 -20.18
N TYR A 65 -10.10 4.61 -20.58
CA TYR A 65 -9.51 4.22 -21.86
C TYR A 65 -8.50 3.06 -21.71
N LEU A 66 -8.19 2.42 -22.84
CA LEU A 66 -7.11 1.46 -23.01
C LEU A 66 -6.26 1.89 -24.20
N SER A 67 -4.93 1.72 -24.12
CA SER A 67 -4.08 1.79 -25.30
C SER A 67 -4.30 0.55 -26.16
N GLN A 68 -4.52 0.72 -27.46
CA GLN A 68 -4.82 -0.38 -28.39
C GLN A 68 -3.72 -0.55 -29.43
N HIS A 69 -3.39 0.53 -30.15
CA HIS A 69 -2.37 0.52 -31.19
C HIS A 69 -1.29 1.54 -30.87
N VAL A 70 -0.03 1.08 -30.86
CA VAL A 70 1.14 1.91 -30.61
C VAL A 70 2.08 1.73 -31.80
N ASP A 71 2.26 2.79 -32.57
CA ASP A 71 3.21 2.83 -33.68
C ASP A 71 4.49 3.51 -33.21
N MET A 72 5.53 2.72 -32.99
CA MET A 72 6.84 3.23 -32.54
C MET A 72 7.59 3.97 -33.66
N LYS A 73 7.32 3.67 -34.94
CA LYS A 73 7.97 4.37 -36.07
C LYS A 73 7.30 5.69 -36.37
N GLY A 74 5.97 5.71 -36.37
CA GLY A 74 5.16 6.92 -36.49
C GLY A 74 5.04 7.73 -35.20
N GLN A 75 5.51 7.19 -34.07
CA GLN A 75 5.41 7.77 -32.72
C GLN A 75 3.99 8.18 -32.36
N THR A 76 3.03 7.27 -32.56
CA THR A 76 1.62 7.49 -32.22
C THR A 76 1.07 6.39 -31.33
N VAL A 77 0.09 6.76 -30.51
CA VAL A 77 -0.68 5.85 -29.66
C VAL A 77 -2.17 6.12 -29.83
N GLU A 78 -2.95 5.04 -29.92
CA GLU A 78 -4.40 5.07 -30.02
C GLU A 78 -5.01 4.58 -28.70
N PHE A 79 -5.89 5.39 -28.13
CA PHE A 79 -6.64 5.10 -26.93
C PHE A 79 -8.12 4.85 -27.27
N VAL A 80 -8.69 3.79 -26.73
CA VAL A 80 -10.09 3.39 -26.95
C VAL A 80 -10.83 3.24 -25.63
N LYS A 81 -12.07 3.74 -25.55
CA LYS A 81 -12.90 3.56 -24.36
C LYS A 81 -13.24 2.10 -24.12
N LYS A 82 -13.17 1.67 -22.86
CA LYS A 82 -13.49 0.30 -22.42
C LYS A 82 -14.86 -0.23 -22.91
N ASN A 83 -15.85 0.65 -23.07
CA ASN A 83 -17.22 0.28 -23.47
C ASN A 83 -17.37 0.01 -24.99
N HIS A 84 -16.41 0.42 -25.82
CA HIS A 84 -16.45 0.17 -27.27
C HIS A 84 -15.91 -1.22 -27.64
N GLN A 85 -14.93 -1.74 -26.88
CA GLN A 85 -14.41 -3.11 -27.05
C GLN A 85 -15.43 -4.21 -26.70
N SER A 86 -16.35 -3.96 -25.76
CA SER A 86 -17.40 -4.92 -25.39
C SER A 86 -18.37 -5.27 -26.52
N ARG A 87 -18.44 -4.48 -27.60
CA ARG A 87 -19.30 -4.75 -28.77
C ARG A 87 -18.63 -5.59 -29.86
N GLN A 88 -17.30 -5.70 -29.87
CA GLN A 88 -16.57 -6.45 -30.92
C GLN A 88 -16.12 -7.86 -30.49
N ILE A 89 -16.09 -8.18 -29.19
CA ILE A 89 -15.47 -9.42 -28.66
C ILE A 89 -16.44 -10.62 -28.56
N GLN A 90 -17.73 -10.45 -28.88
CA GLN A 90 -18.75 -11.53 -28.74
C GLN A 90 -18.50 -12.77 -29.63
N GLY A 91 -17.58 -12.74 -30.60
CA GLY A 91 -17.30 -13.86 -31.51
C GLY A 91 -16.16 -14.82 -31.10
N GLU A 92 -15.28 -14.45 -30.17
CA GLU A 92 -14.03 -15.22 -29.90
C GLU A 92 -13.94 -15.82 -28.48
N ALA A 93 -14.96 -15.59 -27.64
CA ALA A 93 -14.94 -15.90 -26.21
C ALA A 93 -15.03 -17.40 -25.84
N GLU A 94 -15.30 -18.30 -26.79
CA GLU A 94 -15.52 -19.73 -26.47
C GLU A 94 -14.23 -20.57 -26.36
N LYS A 95 -13.06 -20.08 -26.78
CA LYS A 95 -11.80 -20.87 -26.73
C LYS A 95 -10.84 -20.49 -25.59
N THR A 96 -10.93 -19.29 -25.02
CA THR A 96 -9.99 -18.81 -23.98
C THR A 96 -10.52 -19.03 -22.55
N ALA A 97 -11.79 -19.45 -22.40
CA ALA A 97 -12.43 -19.73 -21.11
C ALA A 97 -11.83 -20.92 -20.34
N VAL A 98 -10.95 -21.70 -20.96
CA VAL A 98 -10.33 -22.90 -20.37
C VAL A 98 -9.06 -22.58 -19.56
N MET A 99 -8.46 -21.39 -19.69
CA MET A 99 -7.15 -21.09 -19.08
C MET A 99 -7.11 -19.97 -18.01
N SER A 100 -8.24 -19.31 -17.69
CA SER A 100 -8.27 -18.24 -16.66
C SER A 100 -9.43 -18.37 -15.67
N ARG A 101 -9.84 -19.61 -15.39
CA ARG A 101 -10.67 -19.95 -14.22
C ARG A 101 -9.83 -20.66 -13.15
N GLU A 102 -8.76 -20.04 -12.69
CA GLU A 102 -8.43 -20.23 -11.28
C GLU A 102 -9.51 -19.46 -10.50
N LYS A 103 -10.55 -20.19 -10.08
CA LYS A 103 -11.50 -19.71 -9.08
C LYS A 103 -10.70 -19.06 -7.95
N CYS A 104 -11.06 -17.83 -7.58
CA CYS A 104 -10.68 -17.24 -6.30
C CYS A 104 -11.18 -18.17 -5.18
N ALA A 105 -10.34 -19.09 -4.75
CA ALA A 105 -10.52 -19.75 -3.47
C ALA A 105 -10.24 -18.70 -2.39
N ALA A 106 -11.06 -18.68 -1.34
CA ALA A 106 -10.70 -17.99 -0.12
C ALA A 106 -9.31 -18.48 0.33
N LEU A 107 -8.49 -17.60 0.91
CA LEU A 107 -7.18 -17.98 1.41
C LEU A 107 -7.34 -19.08 2.46
N ALA A 108 -6.86 -20.28 2.14
CA ALA A 108 -6.90 -21.42 3.05
C ALA A 108 -6.05 -21.16 4.29
N LEU A 109 -6.51 -21.64 5.45
CA LEU A 109 -5.88 -21.39 6.73
C LEU A 109 -4.45 -21.94 6.81
N ASP A 110 -4.21 -23.14 6.28
CA ASP A 110 -2.90 -23.78 6.25
C ASP A 110 -1.87 -22.93 5.47
N GLU A 111 -2.30 -22.37 4.33
CA GLU A 111 -1.48 -21.46 3.54
C GLU A 111 -1.24 -20.13 4.29
N ALA A 112 -2.26 -19.59 4.96
CA ALA A 112 -2.12 -18.38 5.76
C ALA A 112 -1.08 -18.57 6.89
N VAL A 113 -1.19 -19.67 7.64
CA VAL A 113 -0.28 -20.06 8.72
C VAL A 113 1.13 -20.29 8.17
N ARG A 114 1.28 -20.98 7.04
CA ARG A 114 2.57 -21.18 6.37
C ARG A 114 3.23 -19.84 6.07
N CYS A 115 2.51 -18.90 5.46
CA CYS A 115 3.04 -17.58 5.11
C CYS A 115 3.47 -16.76 6.35
N ILE A 116 2.67 -16.79 7.42
CA ILE A 116 3.03 -16.14 8.69
C ILE A 116 4.34 -16.74 9.24
N ARG A 117 4.44 -18.08 9.30
CA ARG A 117 5.64 -18.76 9.80
C ARG A 117 6.86 -18.47 8.92
N THR A 118 6.72 -18.46 7.59
CA THR A 118 7.83 -18.11 6.69
C THR A 118 8.35 -16.71 6.96
N TYR A 119 7.45 -15.71 7.05
CA TYR A 119 7.85 -14.33 7.35
C TYR A 119 8.54 -14.25 8.72
N PHE A 120 7.96 -14.89 9.74
CA PHE A 120 8.51 -14.88 11.09
C PHE A 120 9.90 -15.53 11.14
N ASN A 121 10.06 -16.70 10.50
CA ASN A 121 11.33 -17.41 10.44
C ASN A 121 12.41 -16.58 9.74
N GLU A 122 12.07 -15.91 8.63
CA GLU A 122 13.00 -14.99 7.97
C GLU A 122 13.33 -13.78 8.85
N THR A 123 12.38 -13.32 9.67
CA THR A 123 12.60 -12.22 10.63
C THR A 123 13.62 -12.61 11.70
N VAL A 124 13.49 -13.80 12.31
CA VAL A 124 14.35 -14.21 13.43
C VAL A 124 15.69 -14.82 13.00
N LYS A 125 15.84 -15.17 11.72
CA LYS A 125 17.06 -15.72 11.16
C LYS A 125 18.26 -14.78 11.24
N ASP A 126 18.02 -13.48 11.03
CA ASP A 126 19.05 -12.44 11.12
C ASP A 126 18.68 -11.44 12.22
N PRO A 127 19.37 -11.46 13.39
CA PRO A 127 19.13 -10.53 14.48
C PRO A 127 19.32 -9.05 14.11
N HIS A 128 20.06 -8.77 13.02
CA HIS A 128 20.29 -7.42 12.50
C HIS A 128 19.52 -7.16 11.19
N GLY A 129 18.64 -8.08 10.81
CA GLY A 129 17.88 -8.02 9.57
C GLY A 129 16.82 -6.92 9.59
N ARG A 130 16.54 -6.34 8.42
CA ARG A 130 15.55 -5.24 8.27
C ARG A 130 14.15 -5.57 8.82
N TYR A 131 13.78 -6.84 8.93
CA TYR A 131 12.47 -7.27 9.43
C TYR A 131 12.32 -6.99 10.93
N MET A 132 13.43 -7.00 11.69
CA MET A 132 13.46 -6.66 13.11
C MET A 132 13.11 -5.19 13.38
N SER A 133 13.27 -4.30 12.41
CA SER A 133 12.95 -2.87 12.57
C SER A 133 11.51 -2.60 13.04
N TRP A 134 10.54 -3.40 12.56
CA TRP A 134 9.16 -3.31 13.04
C TRP A 134 9.06 -3.70 14.52
N ARG A 135 9.74 -4.77 14.92
CA ARG A 135 9.71 -5.30 16.29
C ARG A 135 10.27 -4.27 17.27
N HIS A 136 11.44 -3.69 16.95
CA HIS A 136 12.06 -2.66 17.78
C HIS A 136 11.20 -1.40 17.88
N CYS A 137 10.59 -0.96 16.77
CA CYS A 137 9.70 0.19 16.79
C CYS A 137 8.45 -0.09 17.66
N TYR A 138 7.75 -1.20 17.39
CA TYR A 138 6.52 -1.53 18.11
C TYR A 138 6.76 -1.72 19.61
N ASN A 139 7.79 -2.48 19.99
CA ASN A 139 8.14 -2.64 21.41
C ASN A 139 8.47 -1.30 22.07
N ALA A 140 9.27 -0.44 21.44
CA ALA A 140 9.60 0.86 22.01
C ALA A 140 8.35 1.71 22.30
N PHE A 141 7.38 1.74 21.38
CA PHE A 141 6.12 2.47 21.59
C PHE A 141 5.23 1.85 22.68
N VAL A 142 5.19 0.52 22.80
CA VAL A 142 4.39 -0.17 23.81
C VAL A 142 5.01 -0.02 25.20
N GLU A 143 6.32 -0.22 25.32
CA GLU A 143 7.05 -0.19 26.58
C GLU A 143 7.07 1.21 27.19
N ASN A 144 7.19 2.25 26.36
CA ASN A 144 7.30 3.64 26.80
C ASN A 144 6.00 4.43 26.62
N ARG A 145 4.85 3.73 26.52
CA ARG A 145 3.55 4.34 26.21
C ARG A 145 3.11 5.40 27.22
N ASN A 146 3.50 5.24 28.48
CA ASN A 146 3.12 6.12 29.57
C ASN A 146 4.13 7.26 29.80
N ASP A 147 5.23 7.28 29.06
CA ASP A 147 6.34 8.19 29.27
C ASP A 147 6.20 9.41 28.34
N ALA A 148 5.57 10.45 28.87
CA ALA A 148 5.35 11.71 28.17
C ALA A 148 6.48 12.71 28.43
N ASP A 149 7.72 12.33 28.07
CA ASP A 149 8.88 13.21 28.18
C ASP A 149 9.53 13.51 26.81
N GLU A 150 10.18 14.68 26.69
CA GLU A 150 10.77 15.15 25.42
C GLU A 150 11.87 14.25 24.89
N LYS A 151 12.66 13.60 25.76
CA LYS A 151 13.71 12.67 25.34
C LYS A 151 13.08 11.39 24.80
N MET A 152 11.99 10.94 25.40
CA MET A 152 11.23 9.80 24.93
C MET A 152 10.59 10.09 23.57
N PHE A 153 10.01 11.27 23.37
CA PHE A 153 9.48 11.65 22.06
C PHE A 153 10.55 11.65 20.96
N ASP A 154 11.75 12.17 21.25
CA ASP A 154 12.89 12.14 20.33
C ASP A 154 13.35 10.70 20.03
N CYS A 155 13.46 9.86 21.06
CA CYS A 155 13.80 8.44 20.94
C CYS A 155 12.80 7.66 20.08
N LEU A 156 11.50 7.80 20.36
CA LEU A 156 10.44 7.13 19.61
C LEU A 156 10.33 7.63 18.18
N ALA A 157 10.59 8.93 17.93
CA ALA A 157 10.71 9.47 16.58
C ALA A 157 11.84 8.79 15.79
N LEU A 158 12.98 8.54 16.44
CA LEU A 158 14.10 7.83 15.83
C LEU A 158 13.77 6.36 15.52
N HIS A 159 13.12 5.65 16.44
CA HIS A 159 12.62 4.28 16.21
C HIS A 159 11.65 4.23 15.02
N LEU A 160 10.71 5.16 14.95
CA LEU A 160 9.75 5.27 13.86
C LEU A 160 10.45 5.56 12.53
N ALA A 161 11.39 6.52 12.49
CA ALA A 161 12.15 6.84 11.29
C ALA A 161 12.92 5.62 10.75
N PHE A 162 13.61 4.89 11.62
CA PHE A 162 14.41 3.73 11.22
C PHE A 162 13.54 2.58 10.69
N TYR A 163 12.40 2.31 11.32
CA TYR A 163 11.41 1.37 10.80
C TYR A 163 10.89 1.80 9.42
N LEU A 164 10.46 3.05 9.27
CA LEU A 164 9.94 3.54 7.99
C LEU A 164 11.02 3.52 6.89
N ALA A 165 12.28 3.82 7.23
CA ALA A 165 13.42 3.75 6.32
C ALA A 165 13.71 2.30 5.87
N SER A 166 13.71 1.35 6.80
CA SER A 166 13.91 -0.09 6.54
C SER A 166 12.87 -0.69 5.58
N TRP A 167 11.69 -0.08 5.53
CA TRP A 167 10.59 -0.44 4.64
C TRP A 167 10.39 0.54 3.46
N GLY A 168 11.40 1.37 3.20
CA GLY A 168 11.51 2.13 1.97
C GLY A 168 10.61 3.36 1.87
N MET A 169 10.28 4.01 3.00
CA MET A 169 9.56 5.28 3.02
C MET A 169 10.49 6.50 2.84
N TYR A 170 11.78 6.36 3.15
CA TYR A 170 12.83 7.38 2.97
C TYR A 170 13.56 7.20 1.63
N ARG A 171 12.84 7.12 0.51
CA ARG A 171 13.45 6.96 -0.81
C ARG A 171 12.63 7.56 -1.94
N GLY A 172 13.25 7.69 -3.10
CA GLY A 172 12.60 8.11 -4.32
C GLY A 172 12.13 9.57 -4.21
N SER A 173 10.82 9.79 -4.18
CA SER A 173 10.25 11.16 -4.11
C SER A 173 9.26 11.28 -2.95
N SER A 174 9.40 10.40 -1.96
CA SER A 174 8.73 10.63 -0.69
C SER A 174 9.23 11.95 -0.12
N PHE A 175 8.34 12.78 0.41
CA PHE A 175 8.73 14.04 1.05
C PHE A 175 9.66 13.79 2.24
N LEU A 176 9.57 12.62 2.89
CA LEU A 176 10.43 12.20 4.00
C LEU A 176 11.91 12.11 3.61
N LEU A 177 12.24 11.91 2.34
CA LEU A 177 13.65 11.87 1.90
C LEU A 177 14.38 13.20 2.17
N GLN A 178 13.65 14.32 2.24
CA GLN A 178 14.21 15.66 2.50
C GLN A 178 14.08 16.09 3.97
N LYS A 179 13.74 15.16 4.87
CA LYS A 179 13.41 15.45 6.26
C LYS A 179 14.21 14.52 7.17
N ASP A 180 14.71 15.06 8.29
CA ASP A 180 15.31 14.23 9.32
C ASP A 180 14.24 13.56 10.19
N TYR A 181 14.67 12.69 11.12
CA TYR A 181 13.77 11.88 11.96
C TYR A 181 12.84 12.70 12.86
N LYS A 182 13.20 13.94 13.21
CA LYS A 182 12.42 14.79 14.12
C LYS A 182 11.10 15.25 13.54
N ILE A 183 10.91 15.15 12.21
CA ILE A 183 9.60 15.36 11.59
C ILE A 183 8.50 14.47 12.19
N HIS A 184 8.88 13.35 12.82
CA HIS A 184 7.95 12.44 13.46
C HIS A 184 7.54 12.83 14.88
N ILE A 185 8.23 13.77 15.55
CA ILE A 185 7.94 14.13 16.96
C ILE A 185 6.47 14.54 17.17
N PRO A 186 5.84 15.40 16.33
CA PRO A 186 4.44 15.74 16.53
C PRO A 186 3.50 14.54 16.31
N VAL A 187 3.85 13.62 15.41
CA VAL A 187 3.10 12.35 15.22
C VAL A 187 3.23 11.44 16.44
N VAL A 188 4.42 11.31 17.01
CA VAL A 188 4.68 10.53 18.23
C VAL A 188 3.80 11.04 19.38
N ARG A 189 3.74 12.36 19.58
CA ARG A 189 2.89 12.97 20.61
C ARG A 189 1.42 12.59 20.45
N ILE A 190 0.90 12.64 19.22
CA ILE A 190 -0.48 12.23 18.90
C ILE A 190 -0.69 10.76 19.26
N LEU A 191 0.21 9.87 18.83
CA LEU A 191 0.08 8.43 19.01
C LEU A 191 0.12 7.98 20.49
N LEU A 192 0.77 8.77 21.36
CA LEU A 192 0.85 8.51 22.80
C LEU A 192 -0.32 9.10 23.59
N GLU A 193 -1.25 9.82 22.96
CA GLU A 193 -2.44 10.31 23.65
C GLU A 193 -3.30 9.15 24.16
N LYS A 194 -3.72 9.25 25.42
CA LYS A 194 -4.51 8.23 26.13
C LYS A 194 -5.77 7.79 25.42
N LYS A 195 -6.39 8.67 24.63
CA LYS A 195 -7.58 8.35 23.86
C LYS A 195 -7.35 7.27 22.79
N TYR A 196 -6.11 7.01 22.39
CA TYR A 196 -5.74 5.96 21.44
C TYR A 196 -5.20 4.70 22.12
N ASP A 197 -5.23 4.60 23.45
CA ASP A 197 -4.87 3.37 24.18
C ASP A 197 -5.72 2.16 23.74
N PRO A 198 -7.02 2.27 23.43
CA PRO A 198 -7.81 1.15 22.91
C PRO A 198 -7.29 0.54 21.60
N LEU A 199 -6.52 1.29 20.81
CA LEU A 199 -5.98 0.80 19.54
C LEU A 199 -4.69 -0.01 19.72
N VAL A 200 -4.03 0.03 20.88
CA VAL A 200 -2.74 -0.63 21.09
C VAL A 200 -2.90 -2.14 21.10
N GLY A 201 -2.36 -2.79 20.09
CA GLY A 201 -2.47 -4.23 19.92
C GLY A 201 -3.90 -4.75 19.95
N ILE A 202 -4.85 -3.91 19.52
CA ILE A 202 -6.29 -4.18 19.51
C ILE A 202 -6.61 -5.56 18.91
N SER A 203 -7.57 -6.26 19.50
CA SER A 203 -8.01 -7.57 19.01
C SER A 203 -8.80 -7.42 17.70
N ALA A 204 -8.98 -8.54 16.99
CA ALA A 204 -9.81 -8.54 15.79
C ALA A 204 -11.28 -8.18 16.09
N GLU A 205 -11.83 -8.60 17.25
CA GLU A 205 -13.16 -8.17 17.71
C GLU A 205 -13.21 -6.67 17.98
N GLY A 206 -12.17 -6.10 18.59
CA GLY A 206 -12.11 -4.65 18.78
C GLY A 206 -12.23 -3.88 17.45
N LEU A 207 -11.71 -4.44 16.37
CA LEU A 207 -11.79 -3.87 15.02
C LEU A 207 -13.11 -4.15 14.28
N THR A 208 -14.06 -4.86 14.89
CA THR A 208 -15.44 -4.92 14.37
C THR A 208 -16.30 -3.76 14.87
N GLU A 209 -15.93 -3.17 16.01
CA GLU A 209 -16.66 -2.09 16.67
C GLU A 209 -16.43 -0.72 16.01
N ASP A 210 -17.52 -0.02 15.68
CA ASP A 210 -17.45 1.29 15.00
C ASP A 210 -16.68 2.33 15.82
N VAL A 211 -16.82 2.33 17.15
CA VAL A 211 -16.10 3.28 18.03
C VAL A 211 -14.58 3.21 17.86
N ASN A 212 -14.02 2.00 17.66
CA ASN A 212 -12.59 1.83 17.47
C ASN A 212 -12.17 2.19 16.04
N LEU A 213 -13.02 1.90 15.05
CA LEU A 213 -12.78 2.29 13.66
C LEU A 213 -12.87 3.80 13.46
N ASP A 214 -13.71 4.49 14.22
CA ASP A 214 -13.79 5.95 14.28
C ASP A 214 -12.51 6.54 14.86
N LEU A 215 -12.00 6.00 15.98
CA LEU A 215 -10.71 6.40 16.56
C LEU A 215 -9.56 6.18 15.57
N LEU A 216 -9.58 5.06 14.84
CA LEU A 216 -8.58 4.71 13.84
C LEU A 216 -8.57 5.70 12.65
N GLU A 217 -9.75 6.08 12.17
CA GLU A 217 -9.89 7.11 11.12
C GLU A 217 -9.41 8.47 11.63
N GLU A 218 -9.80 8.86 12.85
CA GLU A 218 -9.41 10.12 13.46
C GLU A 218 -7.89 10.25 13.60
N VAL A 219 -7.21 9.22 14.15
CA VAL A 219 -5.74 9.25 14.29
C VAL A 219 -5.05 9.30 12.93
N GLY A 220 -5.57 8.56 11.94
CA GLY A 220 -5.07 8.59 10.57
C GLY A 220 -5.12 9.99 9.97
N GLU A 221 -6.25 10.68 10.11
CA GLU A 221 -6.42 12.05 9.62
C GLU A 221 -5.52 13.06 10.35
N ARG A 222 -5.34 12.91 11.66
CA ARG A 222 -4.42 13.77 12.41
C ARG A 222 -2.97 13.60 11.99
N ILE A 223 -2.53 12.36 11.71
CA ILE A 223 -1.20 12.09 11.15
C ILE A 223 -1.02 12.81 9.81
N ARG A 224 -2.01 12.73 8.90
CA ARG A 224 -1.95 13.42 7.60
C ARG A 224 -1.83 14.93 7.78
N ARG A 225 -2.63 15.51 8.69
CA ARG A 225 -2.61 16.95 8.98
C ARG A 225 -1.25 17.42 9.49
N VAL A 226 -0.61 16.65 10.38
CA VAL A 226 0.73 16.98 10.88
C VAL A 226 1.73 17.11 9.74
N TYR A 227 1.85 16.08 8.90
CA TYR A 227 2.82 16.16 7.80
C TYR A 227 2.45 17.22 6.77
N ALA A 228 1.17 17.43 6.48
CA ALA A 228 0.73 18.48 5.56
C ALA A 228 1.04 19.89 6.06
N ALA A 229 1.09 20.10 7.37
CA ALA A 229 1.42 21.38 8.00
C ALA A 229 2.94 21.64 8.09
N GLU A 230 3.77 20.60 7.94
CA GLU A 230 5.22 20.76 7.87
C GLU A 230 5.65 21.58 6.65
N GLN A 231 6.81 22.23 6.76
CA GLN A 231 7.43 22.91 5.62
C GLN A 231 7.49 21.94 4.42
N PRO A 232 6.95 22.32 3.25
CA PRO A 232 7.03 21.52 2.04
C PRO A 232 8.46 21.06 1.71
N SER A 233 8.63 19.79 1.41
CA SER A 233 9.92 19.26 0.91
C SER A 233 10.21 19.65 -0.54
N PHE A 234 9.18 20.06 -1.28
CA PHE A 234 9.28 20.51 -2.67
C PHE A 234 8.47 21.79 -2.82
N GLU A 235 9.01 22.76 -3.57
CA GLU A 235 8.40 24.08 -3.74
C GLU A 235 6.97 23.99 -4.28
N GLY A 236 6.03 24.64 -3.59
CA GLY A 236 4.61 24.66 -3.97
C GLY A 236 3.85 23.33 -3.76
N VAL A 237 4.48 22.28 -3.23
CA VAL A 237 3.86 20.95 -3.07
C VAL A 237 3.73 20.57 -1.61
N ILE A 238 2.49 20.53 -1.12
CA ILE A 238 2.17 20.06 0.24
C ILE A 238 2.65 18.61 0.42
N ASN A 239 3.24 18.32 1.58
CA ASN A 239 3.68 16.98 1.95
C ASN A 239 2.46 16.03 2.06
N LYS A 240 2.16 15.30 0.98
CA LYS A 240 1.04 14.35 0.94
C LYS A 240 1.41 13.02 1.59
N THR A 241 0.76 12.69 2.69
CA THR A 241 0.88 11.38 3.36
C THR A 241 -0.03 10.36 2.67
N THR A 242 0.56 9.31 2.09
CA THR A 242 -0.20 8.20 1.47
C THR A 242 -0.79 7.28 2.52
N ASP A 243 -1.81 6.49 2.15
CA ASP A 243 -2.38 5.47 3.02
C ASP A 243 -1.34 4.44 3.46
N THR A 244 -0.41 4.08 2.58
CA THR A 244 0.71 3.21 2.93
C THR A 244 1.57 3.80 4.03
N LEU A 245 1.86 5.11 4.00
CA LEU A 245 2.66 5.75 5.05
C LEU A 245 1.87 5.80 6.38
N VAL A 246 0.60 6.23 6.34
CA VAL A 246 -0.26 6.26 7.54
C VAL A 246 -0.36 4.87 8.17
N THR A 247 -0.69 3.86 7.38
CA THR A 247 -0.87 2.48 7.87
C THR A 247 0.43 1.83 8.31
N LYS A 248 1.59 2.15 7.71
CA LYS A 248 2.89 1.73 8.25
C LYS A 248 3.16 2.36 9.61
N ILE A 249 2.91 3.67 9.78
CA ILE A 249 3.03 4.32 11.10
C ILE A 249 2.14 3.59 12.11
N LEU A 250 0.86 3.40 11.81
CA LEU A 250 -0.09 2.74 12.71
C LEU A 250 0.30 1.29 13.02
N LEU A 251 0.78 0.51 12.03
CA LEU A 251 1.29 -0.84 12.22
C LEU A 251 2.53 -0.86 13.12
N GLY A 252 3.45 0.07 12.93
CA GLY A 252 4.74 0.14 13.63
C GLY A 252 4.65 0.70 15.04
N THR A 253 3.59 1.41 15.39
CA THR A 253 3.45 2.07 16.70
C THR A 253 2.28 1.54 17.54
N LEU A 254 1.12 1.31 16.93
CA LEU A 254 -0.08 0.80 17.61
C LEU A 254 -0.36 -0.66 17.28
N GLY A 255 0.14 -1.17 16.15
CA GLY A 255 -0.11 -2.55 15.71
C GLY A 255 -1.57 -2.79 15.31
N CYS A 256 -2.33 -1.74 15.03
CA CYS A 256 -3.79 -1.78 14.91
C CYS A 256 -4.32 -1.98 13.49
N VAL A 257 -3.46 -1.89 12.48
CA VAL A 257 -3.79 -2.16 11.07
C VAL A 257 -2.58 -2.72 10.35
N PRO A 258 -2.76 -3.56 9.30
CA PRO A 258 -1.66 -3.96 8.42
C PRO A 258 -1.13 -2.77 7.60
N ALA A 259 0.06 -2.88 7.04
CA ALA A 259 0.57 -1.87 6.12
C ALA A 259 -0.11 -2.03 4.76
N TYR A 260 -0.87 -1.03 4.31
CA TYR A 260 -1.51 -1.02 2.99
C TYR A 260 -0.49 -0.68 1.89
N ASP A 261 0.58 -1.46 1.79
CA ASP A 261 1.53 -1.42 0.69
C ASP A 261 1.09 -2.32 -0.47
N ARG A 262 1.88 -2.27 -1.56
CA ARG A 262 1.57 -3.00 -2.80
C ARG A 262 1.33 -4.49 -2.56
N TYR A 263 2.15 -5.14 -1.73
CA TYR A 263 2.06 -6.59 -1.52
C TYR A 263 0.84 -6.94 -0.69
N TYR A 264 0.60 -6.22 0.41
CA TYR A 264 -0.61 -6.41 1.21
C TYR A 264 -1.89 -6.22 0.37
N VAL A 265 -1.98 -5.10 -0.34
CA VAL A 265 -3.16 -4.74 -1.16
C VAL A 265 -3.39 -5.77 -2.26
N GLN A 266 -2.32 -6.27 -2.89
CA GLN A 266 -2.42 -7.30 -3.93
C GLN A 266 -2.99 -8.61 -3.37
N ALA A 267 -2.52 -9.05 -2.19
CA ALA A 267 -2.99 -10.30 -1.59
C ALA A 267 -4.44 -10.23 -1.13
N VAL A 268 -4.85 -9.19 -0.40
CA VAL A 268 -6.24 -9.08 0.09
C VAL A 268 -7.25 -9.00 -1.06
N LYS A 269 -6.89 -8.35 -2.17
CA LYS A 269 -7.71 -8.33 -3.38
C LYS A 269 -7.76 -9.70 -4.05
N ARG A 270 -6.61 -10.37 -4.20
CA ARG A 270 -6.52 -11.69 -4.83
C ARG A 270 -7.40 -12.74 -4.14
N TYR A 271 -7.45 -12.70 -2.82
CA TYR A 271 -8.21 -13.66 -2.01
C TYR A 271 -9.61 -13.15 -1.61
N ASN A 272 -10.06 -12.02 -2.17
CA ASN A 272 -11.34 -11.37 -1.85
C ASN A 272 -11.58 -11.15 -0.34
N ILE A 273 -10.51 -10.86 0.40
CA ILE A 273 -10.59 -10.56 1.83
C ILE A 273 -11.05 -9.12 2.01
N SER A 274 -10.56 -8.19 1.20
CA SER A 274 -11.04 -6.81 1.19
C SER A 274 -10.81 -6.13 -0.15
N ALA A 275 -11.37 -4.92 -0.30
CA ALA A 275 -11.15 -4.09 -1.49
C ALA A 275 -9.71 -3.54 -1.60
N GLY A 276 -8.87 -3.71 -0.58
CA GLY A 276 -7.48 -3.22 -0.56
C GLY A 276 -7.35 -1.69 -0.57
N VAL A 277 -8.38 -0.96 -0.12
CA VAL A 277 -8.37 0.49 0.09
C VAL A 277 -8.45 0.76 1.58
N TYR A 278 -7.60 1.62 2.12
CA TYR A 278 -7.61 1.90 3.55
C TYR A 278 -8.86 2.69 3.95
N ASN A 279 -9.79 2.02 4.62
CA ASN A 279 -11.01 2.57 5.20
C ASN A 279 -11.57 1.61 6.26
N LYS A 280 -12.58 2.05 7.00
CA LYS A 280 -13.23 1.25 8.07
C LYS A 280 -13.69 -0.12 7.58
N LYS A 281 -14.31 -0.17 6.40
CA LYS A 281 -14.80 -1.42 5.80
C LYS A 281 -13.65 -2.41 5.54
N SER A 282 -12.57 -1.97 4.90
CA SER A 282 -11.44 -2.85 4.59
C SER A 282 -10.74 -3.36 5.85
N VAL A 283 -10.62 -2.53 6.90
CA VAL A 283 -10.05 -2.95 8.19
C VAL A 283 -10.96 -3.99 8.85
N ARG A 284 -12.27 -3.74 8.88
CA ARG A 284 -13.25 -4.70 9.40
C ARG A 284 -13.25 -6.02 8.64
N ASP A 285 -13.22 -5.98 7.30
CA ASP A 285 -13.27 -7.19 6.49
C ASP A 285 -12.06 -8.12 6.78
N VAL A 286 -10.88 -7.53 7.02
CA VAL A 286 -9.66 -8.27 7.43
C VAL A 286 -9.78 -8.81 8.84
N ALA A 287 -10.36 -8.05 9.77
CA ALA A 287 -10.66 -8.53 11.12
C ALA A 287 -11.66 -9.70 11.09
N VAL A 288 -12.69 -9.64 10.24
CA VAL A 288 -13.66 -10.73 10.04
C VAL A 288 -12.97 -11.99 9.50
N TYR A 289 -12.02 -11.86 8.56
CA TYR A 289 -11.22 -13.00 8.09
C TYR A 289 -10.38 -13.62 9.20
N TYR A 290 -9.77 -12.80 10.06
CA TYR A 290 -9.07 -13.30 11.24
C TYR A 290 -10.02 -14.08 12.16
N LEU A 291 -11.20 -13.50 12.44
CA LEU A 291 -12.19 -14.10 13.33
C LEU A 291 -12.79 -15.40 12.80
N SER A 292 -12.82 -15.62 11.47
CA SER A 292 -13.31 -16.88 10.91
C SER A 292 -12.37 -18.08 11.17
N HIS A 293 -11.14 -17.82 11.63
CA HIS A 293 -10.14 -18.82 12.03
C HIS A 293 -9.47 -18.42 13.34
N LYS A 294 -10.26 -17.87 14.27
CA LYS A 294 -9.76 -17.21 15.48
C LYS A 294 -8.88 -18.12 16.31
N ASP A 295 -9.33 -19.34 16.60
CA ASP A 295 -8.65 -20.23 17.54
C ASP A 295 -7.24 -20.57 17.03
N GLU A 296 -7.11 -20.90 15.74
CA GLU A 296 -5.82 -21.25 15.13
C GLU A 296 -4.89 -20.04 15.00
N PHE A 297 -5.41 -18.86 14.66
CA PHE A 297 -4.59 -17.66 14.62
C PHE A 297 -4.16 -17.20 16.01
N GLU A 298 -5.01 -17.32 17.04
CA GLU A 298 -4.65 -16.97 18.41
C GLU A 298 -3.60 -17.93 18.99
N ILE A 299 -3.72 -19.25 18.76
CA ILE A 299 -2.68 -20.23 19.11
C ILE A 299 -1.34 -19.84 18.45
N LEU A 300 -1.36 -19.59 17.14
CA LEU A 300 -0.15 -19.16 16.43
C LEU A 300 0.39 -17.83 16.98
N ARG A 301 -0.48 -16.86 17.26
CA ARG A 301 -0.10 -15.55 17.79
C ARG A 301 0.60 -15.68 19.15
N GLU A 302 0.12 -16.55 20.02
CA GLU A 302 0.73 -16.85 21.32
C GLU A 302 2.08 -17.54 21.15
N GLU A 303 2.18 -18.55 20.30
CA GLU A 303 3.44 -19.24 19.99
C GLU A 303 4.53 -18.24 19.53
N LEU A 304 4.20 -17.38 18.57
CA LEU A 304 5.12 -16.39 18.02
C LEU A 304 5.46 -15.26 19.01
N SER A 305 4.66 -15.08 20.06
CA SER A 305 4.85 -14.01 21.05
C SER A 305 5.85 -14.35 22.16
N THR A 306 6.42 -15.56 22.15
CA THR A 306 7.40 -16.03 23.14
C THR A 306 8.79 -15.40 23.00
N CYS A 307 9.01 -14.59 21.96
CA CYS A 307 10.32 -14.00 21.63
C CYS A 307 10.49 -12.53 22.07
N GLY A 308 9.85 -12.13 23.18
CA GLY A 308 9.98 -10.77 23.74
C GLY A 308 9.12 -9.69 23.05
N THR A 309 8.17 -10.09 22.19
CA THR A 309 7.22 -9.18 21.56
C THR A 309 5.86 -9.84 21.53
N ARG A 310 4.86 -9.19 22.11
CA ARG A 310 3.46 -9.62 22.00
C ARG A 310 2.92 -9.19 20.64
N TYR A 311 2.83 -10.14 19.71
CA TYR A 311 2.37 -9.87 18.36
C TYR A 311 0.87 -9.53 18.34
N PRO A 312 0.46 -8.41 17.72
CA PRO A 312 -0.94 -8.06 17.55
C PRO A 312 -1.56 -8.80 16.35
N ALA A 313 -2.88 -9.00 16.37
CA ALA A 313 -3.62 -9.73 15.33
C ALA A 313 -3.36 -9.16 13.92
N MET A 314 -3.36 -7.83 13.79
CA MET A 314 -3.11 -7.19 12.49
C MET A 314 -1.67 -7.34 12.01
N LYS A 315 -0.70 -7.63 12.90
CA LYS A 315 0.64 -7.98 12.43
C LYS A 315 0.68 -9.36 11.80
N LEU A 316 -0.09 -10.33 12.28
CA LEU A 316 -0.19 -11.65 11.63
C LEU A 316 -0.79 -11.49 10.23
N MET A 317 -1.84 -10.68 10.08
CA MET A 317 -2.44 -10.39 8.77
C MET A 317 -1.47 -9.67 7.83
N ASP A 318 -0.70 -8.71 8.34
CA ASP A 318 0.37 -8.04 7.59
C ASP A 318 1.43 -9.05 7.09
N MET A 319 1.96 -9.89 7.98
CA MET A 319 2.94 -10.94 7.63
C MET A 319 2.41 -11.89 6.57
N CYS A 320 1.18 -12.37 6.76
CA CYS A 320 0.51 -13.31 5.87
C CYS A 320 0.39 -12.75 4.45
N MET A 321 -0.29 -11.61 4.32
CA MET A 321 -0.62 -11.00 3.03
C MET A 321 0.63 -10.50 2.30
N TRP A 322 1.59 -9.95 3.06
CA TRP A 322 2.87 -9.53 2.49
C TRP A 322 3.64 -10.71 1.91
N GLN A 323 3.78 -11.80 2.67
CA GLN A 323 4.54 -12.99 2.24
C GLN A 323 3.91 -13.67 1.03
N LEU A 324 2.57 -13.78 1.00
CA LEU A 324 1.82 -14.35 -0.13
C LEU A 324 2.12 -13.64 -1.44
N ALA A 325 2.03 -12.30 -1.44
CA ALA A 325 2.26 -11.51 -2.64
C ALA A 325 3.75 -11.44 -3.00
N PHE A 326 4.65 -11.37 -2.02
CA PHE A 326 6.09 -11.38 -2.25
C PHE A 326 6.58 -12.67 -2.93
N GLU A 327 6.13 -13.85 -2.47
CA GLU A 327 6.46 -15.13 -3.12
C GLU A 327 5.88 -15.21 -4.53
N THR A 328 4.67 -14.69 -4.74
CA THR A 328 4.04 -14.64 -6.06
C THR A 328 4.85 -13.76 -7.03
N ASP A 329 5.34 -12.61 -6.57
CA ASP A 329 6.15 -11.68 -7.37
C ASP A 329 7.49 -12.33 -7.75
N LYS A 330 8.17 -12.96 -6.77
CA LYS A 330 9.43 -13.67 -7.02
C LYS A 330 9.32 -14.82 -8.03
N ARG A 331 8.19 -15.53 -8.05
CA ARG A 331 7.95 -16.60 -9.04
C ARG A 331 7.72 -16.09 -10.46
N LYS A 332 7.51 -14.78 -10.64
CA LYS A 332 7.33 -14.13 -11.95
C LYS A 332 8.61 -13.50 -12.50
N GLU A 333 9.68 -13.44 -11.70
CA GLU A 333 11.00 -13.03 -12.17
C GLU A 333 11.62 -14.20 -12.97
N PRO A 334 11.98 -13.98 -14.25
CA PRO A 334 12.45 -15.04 -15.15
C PRO A 334 13.83 -15.61 -14.80
#